data_AF-A0AAX1N0A5-F1
#
_entry.id   AF-A0AAX1N0A5-F1
#
_cell.length_a   1.000
_cell.length_b   1.000
_cell.length_c   1.000
_cell.angle_alpha   90.00
_cell.angle_beta   90.00
_cell.angle_gamma   90.00
#
_symmetry.space_group_name_H-M   'P 1'
#
loop_
_entity.id
_entity.type
_entity.pdbx_description
1 polymer ?
#
loop_
_entity_poly.entity_id
_entity_poly.type
_entity_poly.pdbx_seq_one_letter_code
_entity_poly.pdbx_strand_id
1 'polypeptide(L)'
;MKKYTLISLIFLLIINSIAFAEGGEDGKNKRSENYDHMNTAPKIKTAPHIQGVAANGTLEIFHDGKHHQMIIDKETDNILFDHLDQKTDYVRIYTDKTDGNKCLLIWRIKKVNKETGKITWKQFSYKHFEDIGWRPVDNRTTAVKSFE
;
A
#
# COMPACT_ATOMS: atom_id res chain seq x y z
N MET A 1 -1.30 -19.18 60.82
CA MET A 1 -1.16 -18.42 59.55
C MET A 1 -0.47 -19.18 58.41
N LYS A 2 -0.29 -20.52 58.46
CA LYS A 2 0.38 -21.30 57.38
C LYS A 2 -0.56 -22.12 56.48
N LYS A 3 -1.84 -22.30 56.87
CA LYS A 3 -2.80 -23.16 56.15
C LYS A 3 -3.47 -22.46 54.96
N TYR A 4 -3.72 -21.15 55.08
CA TYR A 4 -4.34 -20.34 54.01
C TYR A 4 -3.36 -19.96 52.89
N THR A 5 -2.06 -19.89 53.22
CA THR A 5 -0.98 -19.60 52.27
C THR A 5 -0.77 -20.73 51.27
N LEU A 6 -0.94 -21.99 51.70
CA LEU A 6 -0.81 -23.16 50.82
C LEU A 6 -1.99 -23.24 49.83
N ILE A 7 -3.20 -22.93 50.29
CA ILE A 7 -4.41 -22.91 49.46
C ILE A 7 -4.32 -21.80 48.40
N SER A 8 -3.82 -20.62 48.77
CA SER A 8 -3.60 -19.51 47.84
C SER A 8 -2.57 -19.84 46.75
N LEU A 9 -1.53 -20.62 47.08
CA LEU A 9 -0.49 -21.00 46.13
C LEU A 9 -1.01 -22.01 45.10
N ILE A 10 -1.85 -22.95 45.53
CA ILE A 10 -2.49 -23.95 44.65
C ILE A 10 -3.47 -23.26 43.70
N PHE A 11 -4.24 -22.28 44.18
CA PHE A 11 -5.18 -21.53 43.35
C PHE A 11 -4.45 -20.71 42.26
N LEU A 12 -3.30 -20.13 42.57
CA LEU A 12 -2.45 -19.40 41.62
C LEU A 12 -1.82 -20.30 40.54
N LEU A 13 -1.46 -21.53 40.87
CA LEU A 13 -0.92 -22.50 39.90
C LEU A 13 -1.97 -22.97 38.89
N ILE A 14 -3.22 -23.17 39.32
CA ILE A 14 -4.31 -23.63 38.45
C ILE A 14 -4.70 -22.54 37.43
N ILE A 15 -4.70 -21.26 37.83
CA ILE A 15 -5.03 -20.15 36.93
C ILE A 15 -3.99 -19.99 35.81
N ASN A 16 -2.70 -20.23 36.09
CA ASN A 16 -1.67 -20.20 35.05
C ASN A 16 -1.84 -21.33 34.03
N SER A 17 -2.24 -22.54 34.45
CA SER A 17 -2.47 -23.64 33.50
C SER A 17 -3.63 -23.40 32.52
N ILE A 18 -4.64 -22.59 32.89
CA ILE A 18 -5.75 -22.26 31.99
C ILE A 18 -5.35 -21.17 30.99
N ALA A 19 -4.51 -20.20 31.41
CA ALA A 19 -4.02 -19.13 30.53
C ALA A 19 -3.12 -19.62 29.37
N PHE A 20 -2.58 -20.85 29.45
CA PHE A 20 -1.79 -21.48 28.39
C PHE A 20 -2.55 -22.58 27.61
N ALA A 21 -3.79 -22.87 27.97
CA ALA A 21 -4.62 -23.87 27.29
C ALA A 21 -5.51 -23.27 26.18
N GLU A 22 -5.64 -21.94 26.12
CA GLU A 22 -6.32 -21.23 25.03
C GLU A 22 -5.34 -20.92 23.88
N GLY A 23 -4.46 -21.87 23.57
CA GLY A 23 -3.82 -21.99 22.27
C GLY A 23 -4.83 -22.57 21.28
N GLY A 24 -5.89 -21.82 21.04
CA GLY A 24 -6.95 -22.16 20.10
C GLY A 24 -6.34 -22.59 18.78
N GLU A 25 -6.78 -23.75 18.31
CA GLU A 25 -6.61 -24.22 16.95
C GLU A 25 -7.28 -23.24 15.98
N ASP A 26 -6.64 -22.09 15.75
CA ASP A 26 -6.97 -21.26 14.61
C ASP A 26 -6.48 -22.00 13.37
N GLY A 27 -7.47 -22.65 12.75
CA GLY A 27 -7.33 -23.46 11.56
C GLY A 27 -6.34 -22.84 10.59
N LYS A 28 -5.36 -23.65 10.21
CA LYS A 28 -4.44 -23.39 9.10
C LYS A 28 -5.24 -23.33 7.79
N ASN A 29 -6.05 -22.29 7.61
CA ASN A 29 -6.21 -21.68 6.32
C ASN A 29 -4.84 -21.11 5.97
N LYS A 30 -3.99 -21.93 5.35
CA LYS A 30 -2.89 -21.46 4.52
C LYS A 30 -3.51 -20.53 3.49
N ARG A 31 -3.61 -19.24 3.82
CA ARG A 31 -3.76 -18.18 2.84
C ARG A 31 -2.56 -18.36 1.93
N SER A 32 -2.85 -18.78 0.70
CA SER A 32 -1.94 -18.73 -0.44
C SER A 32 -1.00 -17.53 -0.29
N GLU A 33 0.29 -17.80 -0.11
CA GLU A 33 1.35 -16.80 0.06
C GLU A 33 1.56 -15.92 -1.18
N ASN A 34 0.75 -16.09 -2.22
CA ASN A 34 0.80 -15.30 -3.46
C ASN A 34 -0.36 -14.30 -3.62
N TYR A 35 -1.14 -14.02 -2.56
CA TYR A 35 -2.11 -12.92 -2.64
C TYR A 35 -1.43 -11.57 -2.38
N ASP A 36 -0.85 -11.02 -3.44
CA ASP A 36 -0.30 -9.67 -3.45
C ASP A 36 -1.43 -8.62 -3.45
N HIS A 37 -2.02 -8.44 -2.28
CA HIS A 37 -2.95 -7.36 -1.96
C HIS A 37 -2.31 -5.97 -2.08
N MET A 38 -0.99 -5.88 -2.25
CA MET A 38 -0.28 -4.62 -2.50
C MET A 38 -0.41 -4.17 -3.96
N ASN A 39 -0.42 -5.14 -4.90
CA ASN A 39 -0.49 -4.92 -6.34
C ASN A 39 -1.90 -5.13 -6.94
N THR A 40 -2.88 -5.45 -6.10
CA THR A 40 -4.28 -5.60 -6.52
C THR A 40 -4.98 -4.24 -6.52
N ALA A 41 -5.56 -3.86 -7.66
CA ALA A 41 -6.37 -2.64 -7.77
C ALA A 41 -7.52 -2.63 -6.73
N PRO A 42 -7.83 -1.48 -6.12
CA PRO A 42 -8.88 -1.40 -5.12
C PRO A 42 -10.24 -1.78 -5.72
N LYS A 43 -11.01 -2.63 -5.01
CA LYS A 43 -12.34 -3.09 -5.45
C LYS A 43 -13.44 -2.03 -5.27
N ILE A 44 -13.19 -1.04 -4.41
CA ILE A 44 -14.07 0.06 -4.00
C ILE A 44 -13.21 1.31 -3.73
N LYS A 45 -13.81 2.51 -3.57
CA LYS A 45 -13.07 3.76 -3.26
C LYS A 45 -12.44 3.76 -1.85
N THR A 46 -11.54 2.83 -1.56
CA THR A 46 -11.00 2.61 -0.19
C THR A 46 -9.53 2.90 -0.04
N ALA A 47 -8.79 3.10 -1.14
CA ALA A 47 -7.43 3.63 -1.02
C ALA A 47 -7.52 5.16 -0.87
N PRO A 48 -6.89 5.78 0.15
CA PRO A 48 -6.76 7.23 0.20
C PRO A 48 -6.09 7.69 -1.08
N HIS A 49 -6.61 8.77 -1.68
CA HIS A 49 -6.19 9.27 -2.98
C HIS A 49 -4.65 9.33 -3.14
N ILE A 50 -3.95 9.69 -2.06
CA ILE A 50 -2.49 9.81 -1.99
C ILE A 50 -1.99 9.19 -0.67
N GLN A 51 -2.16 7.88 -0.47
CA GLN A 51 -1.52 7.26 0.69
C GLN A 51 -0.03 7.03 0.39
N GLY A 52 0.83 7.81 1.07
CA GLY A 52 2.27 7.57 1.10
C GLY A 52 3.12 8.49 0.22
N VAL A 53 2.58 9.22 -0.78
CA VAL A 53 3.40 10.14 -1.59
C VAL A 53 3.93 11.29 -0.73
N ALA A 54 3.07 11.96 0.03
CA ALA A 54 3.47 13.04 0.93
C ALA A 54 4.38 12.56 2.08
N ALA A 55 4.36 11.26 2.40
CA ALA A 55 5.24 10.65 3.41
C ALA A 55 6.55 10.12 2.79
N ASN A 56 6.65 10.06 1.47
CA ASN A 56 7.84 9.61 0.78
C ASN A 56 8.76 10.82 0.53
N GLY A 57 9.95 10.80 1.14
CA GLY A 57 10.91 11.90 1.02
C GLY A 57 11.42 12.19 -0.40
N THR A 58 11.27 11.25 -1.33
CA THR A 58 11.77 11.35 -2.73
C THR A 58 10.70 11.71 -3.75
N LEU A 59 9.42 11.78 -3.36
CA LEU A 59 8.32 12.15 -4.24
C LEU A 59 7.59 13.39 -3.74
N GLU A 60 7.05 14.15 -4.69
CA GLU A 60 6.24 15.33 -4.40
C GLU A 60 4.98 15.36 -5.26
N ILE A 61 3.92 15.97 -4.72
CA ILE A 61 2.78 16.39 -5.52
C ILE A 61 2.90 17.87 -5.82
N PHE A 62 3.19 18.15 -7.08
CA PHE A 62 3.29 19.50 -7.59
C PHE A 62 1.95 19.97 -8.14
N HIS A 63 1.66 21.24 -7.91
CA HIS A 63 0.41 21.87 -8.33
C HIS A 63 0.74 22.99 -9.32
N ASP A 64 0.30 22.83 -10.56
CA ASP A 64 0.38 23.89 -11.58
C ASP A 64 -1.00 24.57 -11.71
N GLY A 65 -1.23 25.55 -10.84
CA GLY A 65 -2.55 26.19 -10.72
C GLY A 65 -3.58 25.34 -9.97
N LYS A 66 -4.87 25.58 -10.23
CA LYS A 66 -5.95 25.11 -9.33
C LYS A 66 -6.35 23.63 -9.50
N HIS A 67 -6.17 23.08 -10.70
CA HIS A 67 -6.71 21.77 -11.06
C HIS A 67 -5.69 20.82 -11.71
N HIS A 68 -4.46 21.28 -11.93
CA HIS A 68 -3.40 20.46 -12.51
C HIS A 68 -2.46 20.01 -11.41
N GLN A 69 -2.51 18.72 -11.11
CA GLN A 69 -1.61 18.06 -10.16
C GLN A 69 -0.69 17.11 -10.91
N MET A 70 0.54 16.99 -10.44
CA MET A 70 1.56 16.11 -10.99
C MET A 70 2.28 15.38 -9.86
N ILE A 71 2.79 14.17 -10.15
CA ILE A 71 3.74 13.49 -9.26
C ILE A 71 5.14 13.68 -9.85
N ILE A 72 6.02 14.28 -9.05
CA ILE A 72 7.40 14.60 -9.42
C ILE A 72 8.36 13.75 -8.58
N ASP A 73 9.43 13.30 -9.21
CA ASP A 73 10.63 12.83 -8.53
C ASP A 73 11.47 14.02 -8.07
N LYS A 74 11.58 14.22 -6.75
CA LYS A 74 12.27 15.39 -6.16
C LYS A 74 13.77 15.39 -6.40
N GLU A 75 14.36 14.24 -6.70
CA GLU A 75 15.81 14.13 -6.87
C GLU A 75 16.23 14.49 -8.29
N THR A 76 15.34 14.24 -9.26
CA THR A 76 15.64 14.39 -10.69
C THR A 76 14.77 15.42 -11.39
N ASP A 77 13.85 16.06 -10.67
CA ASP A 77 12.81 16.98 -11.17
C ASP A 77 11.97 16.40 -12.32
N ASN A 78 11.93 15.07 -12.43
CA ASN A 78 11.20 14.38 -13.49
C ASN A 78 9.71 14.29 -13.17
N ILE A 79 8.85 14.58 -14.15
CA ILE A 79 7.41 14.34 -14.05
C ILE A 79 7.17 12.85 -14.29
N LEU A 80 6.88 12.15 -13.19
CA LEU A 80 6.50 10.74 -13.25
C LEU A 80 5.08 10.60 -13.75
N PHE A 81 4.15 11.42 -13.25
CA PHE A 81 2.75 11.34 -13.64
C PHE A 81 2.12 12.70 -13.77
N ASP A 82 1.63 12.97 -14.97
CA ASP A 82 1.02 14.22 -15.36
C ASP A 82 -0.53 14.13 -15.30
N HIS A 83 -1.18 15.25 -14.96
CA HIS A 83 -2.64 15.36 -14.80
C HIS A 83 -3.24 14.36 -13.79
N LEU A 84 -2.70 14.31 -12.57
CA LEU A 84 -3.28 13.55 -11.45
C LEU A 84 -4.67 14.11 -11.07
N ASP A 85 -5.68 13.23 -10.99
CA ASP A 85 -7.06 13.59 -10.64
C ASP A 85 -7.53 12.87 -9.37
N GLN A 86 -7.89 13.65 -8.35
CA GLN A 86 -8.35 13.16 -7.05
C GLN A 86 -9.59 12.28 -7.08
N LYS A 87 -10.41 12.42 -8.12
CA LYS A 87 -11.67 11.67 -8.23
C LYS A 87 -11.50 10.32 -8.92
N THR A 88 -10.50 10.19 -9.78
CA THR A 88 -10.35 9.05 -10.68
C THR A 88 -9.04 8.29 -10.50
N ASP A 89 -8.05 8.88 -9.82
CA ASP A 89 -6.75 8.26 -9.59
C ASP A 89 -6.53 7.85 -8.13
N TYR A 90 -5.95 6.66 -7.97
CA TYR A 90 -5.57 6.10 -6.68
C TYR A 90 -4.08 5.81 -6.71
N VAL A 91 -3.36 6.47 -5.80
CA VAL A 91 -1.90 6.38 -5.72
C VAL A 91 -1.50 5.58 -4.50
N ARG A 92 -0.55 4.67 -4.67
CA ARG A 92 0.02 3.85 -3.61
C ARG A 92 1.52 3.74 -3.75
N ILE A 93 2.21 3.87 -2.62
CA ILE A 93 3.63 3.53 -2.50
C ILE A 93 3.78 2.32 -1.60
N TYR A 94 4.63 1.38 -1.98
CA TYR A 94 4.98 0.22 -1.18
C TYR A 94 6.45 -0.16 -1.40
N THR A 95 7.00 -0.94 -0.49
CA THR A 95 8.32 -1.57 -0.67
C THR A 95 8.12 -2.97 -1.23
N ASP A 96 8.71 -3.24 -2.39
CA ASP A 96 8.74 -4.57 -3.00
C ASP A 96 9.61 -5.49 -2.14
N LYS A 97 9.04 -6.62 -1.70
CA LYS A 97 9.76 -7.56 -0.82
C LYS A 97 10.83 -8.37 -1.55
N THR A 98 10.76 -8.43 -2.88
CA THR A 98 11.66 -9.26 -3.68
C THR A 98 13.05 -8.62 -3.80
N ASP A 99 13.11 -7.30 -3.92
CA ASP A 99 14.36 -6.57 -4.10
C ASP A 99 14.52 -5.35 -3.17
N GLY A 100 13.57 -5.12 -2.26
CA GLY A 100 13.64 -4.03 -1.26
C GLY A 100 13.39 -2.63 -1.84
N ASN A 101 13.14 -2.52 -3.14
CA ASN A 101 12.98 -1.23 -3.80
C ASN A 101 11.58 -0.64 -3.55
N LYS A 102 11.50 0.69 -3.52
CA LYS A 102 10.20 1.38 -3.44
C LYS A 102 9.51 1.35 -4.80
N CYS A 103 8.22 1.07 -4.78
CA CYS A 103 7.35 1.02 -5.93
C CYS A 103 6.19 2.01 -5.78
N LEU A 104 5.81 2.65 -6.88
CA LEU A 104 4.70 3.59 -6.99
C LEU A 104 3.70 3.00 -7.99
N LEU A 105 2.46 2.86 -7.56
CA LEU A 105 1.34 2.41 -8.39
C LEU A 105 0.28 3.49 -8.45
N ILE A 106 -0.20 3.75 -9.66
CA ILE A 106 -1.31 4.67 -9.90
C ILE A 106 -2.37 3.92 -10.70
N TRP A 107 -3.57 3.81 -10.14
CA TRP A 107 -4.74 3.26 -10.84
C TRP A 107 -5.71 4.37 -11.20
N ARG A 108 -5.92 4.57 -12.50
CA ARG A 108 -6.90 5.50 -13.06
C ARG A 108 -8.18 4.77 -13.46
N ILE A 109 -9.33 5.23 -12.98
CA ILE A 109 -10.64 4.75 -13.44
C ILE A 109 -10.79 5.07 -14.93
N LYS A 110 -10.96 4.03 -15.76
CA LYS A 110 -11.29 4.19 -17.19
C LYS A 110 -12.78 4.05 -17.45
N LYS A 111 -13.43 3.10 -16.79
CA LYS A 111 -14.86 2.84 -16.96
C LYS A 111 -15.42 2.25 -15.67
N VAL A 112 -16.64 2.65 -15.33
CA VAL A 112 -17.44 2.00 -14.29
C VAL A 112 -18.65 1.39 -14.97
N ASN A 113 -18.81 0.07 -14.89
CA ASN A 113 -20.01 -0.59 -15.34
C ASN A 113 -21.13 -0.28 -14.32
N LYS A 114 -22.16 0.44 -14.76
CA LYS A 114 -23.23 0.94 -13.88
C LYS A 114 -24.14 -0.18 -13.34
N GLU A 115 -24.24 -1.30 -14.05
CA GLU A 115 -25.11 -2.43 -13.69
C GLU A 115 -24.45 -3.35 -12.67
N THR A 116 -23.14 -3.59 -12.82
CA THR A 116 -22.37 -4.53 -11.97
C THR A 116 -21.50 -3.84 -10.93
N GLY A 117 -21.33 -2.52 -11.01
CA GLY A 117 -20.38 -1.76 -10.21
C GLY A 117 -18.90 -2.03 -10.55
N LYS A 118 -18.61 -2.89 -11.54
CA LYS A 118 -17.24 -3.27 -11.89
C LYS A 118 -16.46 -2.09 -12.48
N ILE A 119 -15.28 -1.84 -11.94
CA ILE A 119 -14.37 -0.79 -12.41
C ILE A 119 -13.31 -1.38 -13.33
N THR A 120 -13.12 -0.75 -14.49
CA THR A 120 -11.97 -0.97 -15.37
C THR A 120 -10.91 0.07 -15.06
N TRP A 121 -9.71 -0.39 -14.74
CA TRP A 121 -8.57 0.43 -14.35
C TRP A 121 -7.55 0.53 -15.48
N LYS A 122 -6.88 1.68 -15.60
CA LYS A 122 -5.57 1.78 -16.25
C LYS A 122 -4.52 1.94 -15.15
N GLN A 123 -3.53 1.06 -15.13
CA GLN A 123 -2.44 1.09 -14.17
C GLN A 123 -1.22 1.77 -14.76
N PHE A 124 -0.49 2.51 -13.93
CA PHE A 124 0.82 3.10 -14.19
C PHE A 124 1.74 2.66 -13.04
N SER A 125 2.95 2.21 -13.36
CA SER A 125 3.86 1.63 -12.37
C SER A 125 5.26 2.20 -12.50
N TYR A 126 5.84 2.59 -11.36
CA TYR A 126 7.21 3.10 -11.27
C TYR A 126 7.96 2.39 -10.14
N LYS A 127 9.28 2.31 -10.29
CA LYS A 127 10.20 1.73 -9.32
C LYS A 127 11.36 2.67 -9.08
N HIS A 128 11.74 2.81 -7.82
CA HIS A 128 12.86 3.65 -7.39
C HIS A 128 14.15 2.85 -7.41
N PHE A 129 15.18 3.42 -8.02
CA PHE A 129 16.53 2.90 -8.01
C PHE A 129 17.46 4.01 -7.50
N GLU A 130 18.38 3.69 -6.58
CA GLU A 130 19.21 4.70 -5.92
C GLU A 130 20.04 5.55 -6.90
N ASP A 131 20.53 4.95 -7.98
CA ASP A 131 21.42 5.65 -8.93
C ASP A 131 20.69 6.50 -9.97
N ILE A 132 19.42 6.19 -10.26
CA ILE A 132 18.70 6.77 -11.41
C ILE A 132 17.30 7.30 -11.05
N GLY A 133 16.93 7.28 -9.77
CA GLY A 133 15.64 7.75 -9.28
C GLY A 133 14.47 6.85 -9.71
N TRP A 134 13.30 7.48 -9.91
CA TRP A 134 12.09 6.75 -10.28
C TRP A 134 12.01 6.45 -11.79
N ARG A 135 11.68 5.20 -12.14
CA ARG A 135 11.58 4.72 -13.52
C ARG A 135 10.31 3.91 -13.77
N PRO A 136 9.68 4.03 -14.95
CA PRO A 136 8.52 3.22 -15.30
C PRO A 136 8.92 1.74 -15.39
N VAL A 137 8.06 0.86 -14.86
CA VAL A 137 8.32 -0.61 -14.84
C VAL A 137 7.75 -1.31 -16.09
N ASP A 138 6.81 -0.67 -16.78
CA ASP A 138 6.22 -1.19 -18.00
C ASP A 138 6.10 -0.13 -19.11
N ASN A 139 6.07 -0.61 -20.37
CA ASN A 139 5.85 0.22 -21.56
C ASN A 139 4.38 0.72 -21.69
N ARG A 140 3.51 0.41 -20.73
CA ARG A 140 2.10 0.86 -20.69
C ARG A 140 1.97 2.16 -19.90
N THR A 141 2.98 2.46 -19.10
CA THR A 141 3.21 3.68 -18.36
C THR A 141 3.86 4.68 -19.30
N THR A 142 3.23 5.84 -19.49
CA THR A 142 3.70 6.90 -20.40
C THR A 142 5.13 7.31 -20.02
N ALA A 143 5.96 7.61 -21.03
CA ALA A 143 7.33 8.07 -20.82
C ALA A 143 7.38 9.23 -19.81
N VAL A 144 8.37 9.16 -18.91
CA VAL A 144 8.73 10.22 -17.97
C VAL A 144 8.96 11.50 -18.78
N LYS A 145 8.18 12.54 -18.50
CA LYS A 145 8.35 13.85 -19.15
C LYS A 145 9.29 14.69 -18.29
N SER A 146 10.25 15.37 -18.91
CA SER A 146 10.96 16.48 -18.27
C SER A 146 10.09 17.74 -18.34
N PHE A 147 10.24 18.65 -17.37
CA PHE A 147 9.82 20.04 -17.57
C PHE A 147 10.70 20.64 -18.67
N GLU A 148 10.09 21.11 -19.76
CA GLU A 148 10.76 22.03 -20.72
C GLU A 148 10.66 23.46 -20.22
#